data_AF-A0A1D2QL23-F1
#
_entry.id   AF-A0A1D2QL23-F1
#
_cell.length_a   1.000
_cell.length_b   1.000
_cell.length_c   1.000
_cell.angle_alpha   90.00
_cell.angle_beta   90.00
_cell.angle_gamma   90.00
#
_symmetry.space_group_name_H-M   'P 1'
#
loop_
_entity.id
_entity.type
_entity.pdbx_description
1 polymer ?
#
loop_
_entity_poly.entity_id
_entity_poly.type
_entity_poly.pdbx_seq_one_letter_code
_entity_poly.pdbx_strand_id
1 'polypeptide(L)' 'MADFGTMLVGVGSLALGALGVRYGYQIARFSEQADAIGSTTPMGEVEPAGWKVIVTQLGFGLLGALGILMVILAVWP' A
#
# COMPACT_ATOMS: atom_id res chain seq x y z
N MET A 1 -15.49 9.83 -23.81
CA MET A 1 -14.35 9.13 -24.42
C MET A 1 -13.54 8.60 -23.26
N ALA A 2 -13.26 7.29 -23.18
CA ALA A 2 -12.56 6.75 -22.02
C ALA A 2 -11.16 7.38 -21.92
N ASP A 3 -10.85 7.97 -20.77
CA ASP A 3 -9.53 8.54 -20.53
C ASP A 3 -8.55 7.41 -20.20
N PHE A 4 -7.81 6.97 -21.23
CA PHE A 4 -6.84 5.89 -21.12
C PHE A 4 -5.76 6.15 -20.05
N GLY A 5 -5.36 7.42 -19.85
CA GLY A 5 -4.39 7.79 -18.82
C GLY A 5 -4.95 7.54 -17.42
N THR A 6 -6.15 8.06 -17.15
CA THR A 6 -6.84 7.83 -15.87
C THR A 6 -7.13 6.34 -15.64
N MET A 7 -7.48 5.59 -16.69
CA MET A 7 -7.71 4.14 -16.58
C MET A 7 -6.44 3.39 -16.17
N LEU A 8 -5.29 3.69 -16.79
CA LEU A 8 -4.01 3.07 -16.43
C LEU A 8 -3.59 3.37 -15.00
N VAL A 9 -3.73 4.63 -14.57
CA VAL A 9 -3.43 5.02 -13.19
C VAL A 9 -4.36 4.30 -12.22
N GLY A 10 -5.66 4.24 -12.52
CA GLY A 10 -6.65 3.55 -11.70
C GLY A 10 -6.35 2.06 -11.51
N VAL A 11 -6.03 1.34 -12.59
CA VAL A 11 -5.63 -0.07 -12.54
C VAL A 11 -4.33 -0.25 -11.75
N GLY A 12 -3.34 0.62 -11.95
CA GLY A 12 -2.08 0.59 -11.21
C GLY A 12 -2.28 0.81 -9.70
N SER A 13 -3.06 1.83 -9.32
CA SER A 13 -3.40 2.11 -7.92
C SER A 13 -4.18 0.98 -7.28
N LEU A 14 -5.13 0.37 -8.00
CA LEU A 14 -5.84 -0.82 -7.52
C LEU A 14 -4.87 -1.98 -7.26
N ALA A 15 -3.99 -2.30 -8.20
CA ALA A 15 -3.03 -3.38 -8.05
C ALA A 15 -2.08 -3.12 -6.86
N LEU A 16 -1.51 -1.91 -6.77
CA LEU A 16 -0.64 -1.53 -5.65
C LEU A 16 -1.38 -1.55 -4.31
N GLY A 17 -2.62 -1.08 -4.27
CA GLY A 17 -3.46 -1.12 -3.08
C GLY A 17 -3.74 -2.55 -2.62
N ALA A 18 -4.13 -3.43 -3.55
CA ALA A 18 -4.39 -4.84 -3.24
C ALA A 18 -3.13 -5.56 -2.72
N LEU A 19 -1.98 -5.35 -3.37
CA LEU A 19 -0.71 -5.93 -2.95
C LEU A 19 -0.27 -5.37 -1.60
N GLY A 20 -0.41 -4.07 -1.37
CA GLY A 20 -0.01 -3.46 -0.11
C GLY A 20 -0.89 -3.84 1.08
N VAL A 21 -2.19 -4.09 0.87
CA VAL A 21 -3.06 -4.71 1.89
C VAL A 21 -2.58 -6.13 2.20
N ARG A 22 -2.29 -6.92 1.16
CA ARG A 22 -1.87 -8.32 1.28
C ARG A 22 -0.52 -8.47 2.00
N TYR A 23 0.42 -7.57 1.75
CA TYR A 23 1.78 -7.59 2.28
C TYR A 23 2.04 -6.50 3.35
N GLY A 24 0.99 -5.95 3.97
CA GLY A 24 1.11 -4.84 4.90
C GLY A 24 2.01 -5.12 6.10
N TYR A 25 2.05 -6.38 6.57
CA TYR A 25 2.97 -6.79 7.64
C TYR A 25 4.44 -6.68 7.19
N GLN A 26 4.79 -7.19 6.01
CA GLN A 26 6.16 -7.14 5.49
C GLN A 26 6.61 -5.71 5.23
N ILE A 27 5.71 -4.87 4.73
CA ILE A 27 5.98 -3.44 4.47
C ILE A 27 6.20 -2.70 5.79
N ALA A 28 5.34 -2.91 6.79
CA ALA A 28 5.50 -2.32 8.11
C ALA A 28 6.79 -2.80 8.80
N ARG A 29 7.13 -4.09 8.64
CA ARG A 29 8.37 -4.67 9.17
C ARG A 29 9.60 -4.05 8.53
N PHE A 30 9.59 -3.86 7.21
CA PHE A 30 10.69 -3.19 6.51
C PHE A 30 10.88 -1.76 7.00
N SER A 31 9.79 -1.01 7.22
CA SER A 31 9.86 0.33 7.81
C SER A 31 10.50 0.31 9.20
N GLU A 32 10.13 -0.64 10.05
CA GLU A 32 10.69 -0.77 11.39
C GLU A 32 12.16 -1.20 11.37
N GLN A 33 12.54 -2.06 10.43
CA GLN A 33 13.94 -2.42 10.22
C GLN A 33 14.80 -1.23 9.79
N ALA A 34 14.25 -0.34 8.95
CA ALA A 34 14.90 0.89 8.56
C ALA A 34 15.02 1.87 9.75
N ASP A 35 13.96 1.99 10.56
CA ASP A 35 13.95 2.80 11.79
C ASP A 35 14.94 2.26 12.85
N ALA A 36 15.20 0.94 12.85
CA ALA A 36 16.12 0.28 13.77
C ALA A 36 17.60 0.36 13.35
N ILE A 37 17.95 1.04 12.25
CA ILE A 37 19.36 1.24 11.86
C ILE A 37 20.10 1.98 12.98
N GLY A 38 21.14 1.34 13.53
CA GLY A 38 21.90 1.85 14.68
C GLY A 38 21.40 1.36 16.05
N SER A 39 20.34 0.55 16.09
CA SER A 39 19.94 -0.20 17.29
C SER A 39 20.85 -1.40 17.54
N THR A 40 20.87 -1.89 18.78
CA THR A 40 21.49 -3.17 19.16
C THR A 40 20.63 -4.37 18.78
N THR A 41 19.38 -4.15 18.35
CA THR A 41 18.46 -5.21 17.94
C THR A 41 18.83 -5.72 16.54
N PRO A 42 19.05 -7.03 16.34
CA PRO A 42 19.29 -7.59 15.02
C PRO A 42 18.12 -7.34 14.07
N MET A 43 18.36 -6.94 12.82
CA MET A 43 17.29 -6.65 11.84
C MET A 43 16.30 -7.81 11.65
N GLY A 44 16.77 -9.06 11.75
CA GLY A 44 15.93 -10.25 11.64
C GLY A 44 14.95 -10.44 12.80
N GLU A 45 15.19 -9.77 13.92
CA GLU A 45 14.35 -9.84 15.14
C GLU A 45 13.42 -8.63 15.27
N VAL A 46 13.55 -7.63 14.40
CA VAL A 46 12.67 -6.46 14.37
C VAL A 46 11.29 -6.88 13.86
N GLU A 47 10.30 -6.74 14.72
CA GLU A 47 8.89 -7.01 14.47
C GLU A 47 8.10 -5.70 14.45
N PRO A 48 7.14 -5.53 13.51
CA PRO A 48 6.40 -4.29 13.44
C PRO A 48 5.36 -4.18 14.56
N ALA A 49 5.17 -2.96 15.05
CA ALA A 49 4.04 -2.70 15.92
C ALA A 49 2.72 -3.00 15.18
N GLY A 50 1.78 -3.68 15.85
CA GLY A 50 0.51 -4.07 15.24
C GLY A 50 -0.28 -2.90 14.66
N TRP A 51 -0.21 -1.72 15.30
CA TRP A 51 -0.84 -0.51 14.78
C TRP A 51 -0.19 -0.01 13.47
N LYS A 52 1.13 -0.16 13.28
CA LYS A 52 1.80 0.19 12.02
C LYS A 52 1.28 -0.70 10.90
N VAL A 53 1.12 -2.01 11.16
CA VAL A 53 0.55 -2.95 10.17
C VAL A 53 -0.86 -2.51 9.75
N ILE A 54 -1.71 -2.17 10.72
CA ILE A 54 -3.09 -1.70 10.45
C ILE A 54 -3.07 -0.42 9.60
N VAL A 55 -2.25 0.58 9.98
CA VAL A 55 -2.13 1.85 9.23
C VAL A 55 -1.62 1.60 7.82
N THR A 56 -0.61 0.74 7.65
CA THR A 56 -0.09 0.36 6.32
C THR A 56 -1.20 -0.28 5.48
N GLN A 57 -1.91 -1.27 6.02
CA GLN A 57 -3.00 -1.94 5.30
C GLN A 57 -4.13 -0.98 4.95
N LEU A 58 -4.53 -0.08 5.87
CA LEU A 58 -5.55 0.93 5.59
C LEU A 58 -5.11 1.91 4.51
N GLY A 59 -3.86 2.41 4.56
CA GLY A 59 -3.33 3.32 3.54
C GLY A 59 -3.35 2.70 2.14
N PHE A 60 -2.91 1.46 2.01
CA PHE A 60 -3.00 0.73 0.74
C PHE A 60 -4.43 0.36 0.35
N GLY A 61 -5.30 0.07 1.33
CA GLY A 61 -6.72 -0.15 1.08
C GLY A 61 -7.40 1.08 0.49
N LEU A 62 -7.09 2.27 1.01
CA LEU A 62 -7.56 3.54 0.48
C LEU A 62 -7.00 3.80 -0.93
N LEU A 63 -5.70 3.54 -1.17
CA LEU A 63 -5.12 3.62 -2.51
C LEU A 63 -5.84 2.70 -3.51
N GLY A 64 -6.16 1.48 -3.08
CA GLY A 64 -6.91 0.53 -3.89
C GLY A 64 -8.32 1.02 -4.21
N ALA A 65 -9.03 1.56 -3.20
CA ALA A 65 -10.35 2.14 -3.37
C ALA A 65 -10.34 3.36 -4.32
N LEU A 66 -9.32 4.22 -4.23
CA LEU A 66 -9.10 5.32 -5.17
C LEU A 66 -8.86 4.79 -6.58
N GLY A 67 -8.08 3.72 -6.74
CA GLY A 67 -7.88 3.05 -8.02
C GLY A 67 -9.19 2.58 -8.66
N ILE A 68 -10.07 1.95 -7.88
CA ILE A 68 -11.41 1.53 -8.33
C ILE A 68 -12.22 2.74 -8.79
N LEU A 69 -12.25 3.82 -7.99
CA LEU A 69 -12.97 5.04 -8.33
C LEU A 69 -12.47 5.62 -9.67
N MET A 70 -11.15 5.69 -9.86
CA MET A 70 -10.57 6.18 -11.11
C MET A 70 -10.95 5.33 -12.32
N VAL A 71 -10.98 4.00 -12.18
CA VAL A 71 -11.43 3.10 -13.26
C VAL A 71 -12.91 3.35 -13.59
N ILE A 72 -13.77 3.51 -12.57
CA ILE A 72 -15.18 3.82 -12.77
C ILE A 72 -15.35 5.14 -13.54
N LEU A 73 -14.68 6.19 -13.10
CA LEU A 73 -14.75 7.53 -13.73
C LEU A 73 -14.16 7.55 -15.14
N ALA A 74 -13.14 6.74 -15.42
CA ALA A 74 -12.55 6.64 -16.75
C ALA A 74 -13.49 5.96 -17.76
N VAL A 75 -14.33 5.03 -17.31
CA VAL A 75 -15.29 4.31 -18.16
C VAL A 75 -16.62 5.06 -18.26
N TRP A 76 -17.06 5.70 -17.17
CA TRP A 76 -18.31 6.43 -17.06
C TRP A 76 -18.05 7.90 -16.73
N PRO A 77 -17.63 8.69 -17.75
CA PRO A 77 -17.31 10.10 -17.56
C PRO A 77 -18.54 10.96 -17.27
#